data_AF-A0A1S8WU86-F1
#
_entry.id   AF-A0A1S8WU86-F1
#
_cell.length_a   1.000
_cell.length_b   1.000
_cell.length_c   1.000
_cell.angle_alpha   90.00
_cell.angle_beta   90.00
_cell.angle_gamma   90.00
#
_symmetry.space_group_name_H-M   'P 1'
#
loop_
_entity.id
_entity.type
_entity.pdbx_description
1 polymer ?
#
loop_
_entity_poly.entity_id
_entity_poly.type
_entity_poly.pdbx_seq_one_letter_code
_entity_poly.pdbx_strand_id
1 'polypeptide(L)'
;MEICLVDIQTGRIDRFGEDKNYRHRILLIYDGIHYDPLALARPDTGKLTSVFSTKNEQILWDAQALAAEARAQWRFTDTASFTLICRQCQVPLVGQAAAQQHAKDTGHTEFSEIPP
;
A
#
# COMPACT_ATOMS: atom_id res chain seq x y z
N MET A 1 -14.66 -13.11 8.27
CA MET A 1 -14.34 -12.51 6.96
C MET A 1 -12.84 -12.58 6.82
N GLU A 2 -12.31 -13.03 5.68
CA GLU A 2 -10.88 -12.95 5.37
C GLU A 2 -10.56 -11.55 4.81
N ILE A 3 -9.40 -10.99 5.16
CA ILE A 3 -8.93 -9.70 4.61
C ILE A 3 -7.64 -9.99 3.85
N CYS A 4 -7.60 -9.70 2.56
CA CYS A 4 -6.43 -9.86 1.72
C CYS A 4 -5.86 -8.47 1.42
N LEU A 5 -4.63 -8.21 1.86
CA LEU A 5 -3.94 -6.96 1.63
C LEU A 5 -2.86 -7.16 0.56
N VAL A 6 -2.96 -6.46 -0.57
CA VAL A 6 -1.92 -6.46 -1.60
C VAL A 6 -1.01 -5.23 -1.41
N ASP A 7 0.28 -5.49 -1.25
CA ASP A 7 1.32 -4.46 -1.12
C ASP A 7 1.87 -4.12 -2.52
N ILE A 8 1.78 -2.85 -2.93
CA ILE A 8 2.27 -2.38 -4.23
C ILE A 8 3.79 -2.55 -4.36
N GLN A 9 4.54 -2.23 -3.31
CA GLN A 9 6.00 -2.24 -3.33
C GLN A 9 6.52 -3.67 -3.53
N THR A 10 6.00 -4.63 -2.75
CA THR A 10 6.50 -6.01 -2.77
C THR A 10 5.74 -6.94 -3.73
N GLY A 11 4.49 -6.61 -4.08
CA GLY A 11 3.58 -7.50 -4.81
C GLY A 11 3.04 -8.67 -3.97
N ARG A 12 3.36 -8.70 -2.67
CA ARG A 12 2.91 -9.74 -1.74
C ARG A 12 1.44 -9.52 -1.39
N ILE A 13 0.72 -10.62 -1.13
CA ILE A 13 -0.60 -10.58 -0.51
C ILE A 13 -0.50 -11.13 0.92
N ASP A 14 -0.85 -10.30 1.90
CA ASP A 14 -0.99 -10.70 3.30
C ASP A 14 -2.45 -11.08 3.59
N ARG A 15 -2.68 -12.32 4.02
CA ARG A 15 -4.02 -12.90 4.20
C ARG A 15 -4.36 -13.06 5.68
N PHE A 16 -5.23 -12.19 6.18
CA PHE A 16 -5.66 -12.19 7.57
C PHE A 16 -6.90 -13.06 7.76
N GLY A 17 -6.78 -14.08 8.62
CA GLY A 17 -7.87 -15.02 8.91
C GLY A 17 -8.03 -16.13 7.88
N GLU A 18 -7.00 -16.43 7.09
CA GLU A 18 -6.98 -17.51 6.10
C GLU A 18 -7.24 -18.89 6.73
N ASP A 19 -6.87 -19.08 8.00
CA ASP A 19 -7.04 -20.30 8.78
C ASP A 19 -8.42 -20.43 9.44
N LYS A 20 -9.26 -19.38 9.38
CA LYS A 20 -10.55 -19.32 10.09
C LYS A 20 -11.74 -19.87 9.29
N ASN A 21 -11.49 -20.45 8.12
CA ASN A 21 -12.51 -21.03 7.24
C ASN A 21 -13.69 -20.09 6.93
N TYR A 22 -13.39 -18.80 6.74
CA TYR A 22 -14.39 -17.84 6.29
C TYR A 22 -14.81 -18.11 4.85
N ARG A 23 -16.07 -17.83 4.53
CA ARG A 23 -16.63 -18.01 3.18
C ARG A 23 -16.40 -16.82 2.26
N HIS A 24 -16.08 -15.67 2.84
CA HIS A 24 -15.94 -14.41 2.13
C HIS A 24 -14.60 -13.73 2.45
N ARG A 25 -14.08 -13.01 1.45
CA ARG A 25 -12.93 -12.12 1.56
C ARG A 25 -13.21 -10.73 1.01
N ILE A 26 -12.48 -9.75 1.51
CA ILE A 26 -12.33 -8.41 0.92
C ILE A 26 -10.87 -8.19 0.53
N LEU A 27 -10.62 -7.24 -0.35
CA LEU A 27 -9.28 -6.88 -0.79
C LEU A 27 -8.99 -5.41 -0.51
N LEU A 28 -7.79 -5.15 -0.01
CA LEU A 28 -7.21 -3.81 0.18
C LEU A 28 -5.91 -3.74 -0.61
N ILE A 29 -5.58 -2.55 -1.13
CA ILE A 29 -4.26 -2.25 -1.70
C ILE A 29 -3.54 -1.25 -0.80
N TYR A 30 -2.24 -1.45 -0.62
CA TYR A 30 -1.40 -0.63 0.24
C TYR A 30 -0.19 -0.09 -0.51
N ASP A 31 0.02 1.21 -0.40
CA ASP A 31 1.05 1.95 -1.12
C ASP A 31 2.28 2.27 -0.24
N GLY A 32 2.33 1.78 1.00
CA GLY A 32 3.38 2.14 1.96
C GLY A 32 2.92 3.12 3.06
N ILE A 33 1.83 3.87 2.86
CA ILE A 33 1.28 4.80 3.85
C ILE A 33 -0.26 4.83 3.92
N HIS A 34 -0.95 4.49 2.84
CA HIS A 34 -2.41 4.50 2.72
C HIS A 34 -2.97 3.14 2.29
N TYR A 35 -4.20 2.89 2.72
CA TYR A 35 -4.97 1.70 2.36
C TYR A 35 -6.20 2.11 1.57
N ASP A 36 -6.35 1.55 0.38
CA ASP A 36 -7.53 1.75 -0.45
C ASP A 36 -8.31 0.44 -0.64
N PRO A 37 -9.66 0.47 -0.63
CA PRO A 37 -10.45 -0.71 -0.91
C PRO A 37 -10.44 -1.06 -2.40
N LEU A 38 -10.31 -2.35 -2.72
CA LEU A 38 -10.45 -2.86 -4.07
C LEU A 38 -11.87 -3.35 -4.34
N ALA A 39 -12.40 -3.00 -5.51
CA ALA A 39 -13.68 -3.49 -6.01
C ALA A 39 -13.57 -3.87 -7.48
N LEU A 40 -14.25 -4.95 -7.86
CA LEU A 40 -14.36 -5.39 -9.25
C LEU A 40 -15.58 -4.71 -9.88
N ALA A 41 -15.35 -3.97 -10.96
CA ALA A 41 -16.42 -3.44 -11.79
C ALA A 41 -17.08 -4.55 -12.61
N ARG A 42 -18.41 -4.55 -12.65
CA ARG A 42 -19.23 -5.45 -13.45
C ARG A 42 -19.96 -4.65 -14.52
N PRO A 43 -19.37 -4.48 -15.73
CA PRO A 43 -19.94 -3.64 -16.78
C PRO A 43 -21.33 -4.09 -17.25
N ASP A 44 -21.59 -5.38 -17.18
CA ASP A 44 -22.87 -6.02 -17.51
C ASP A 44 -24.03 -5.60 -16.59
N THR A 45 -23.73 -5.25 -15.34
CA THR A 45 -24.73 -4.85 -14.34
C THR A 45 -24.58 -3.42 -13.84
N GLY A 46 -23.49 -2.73 -14.22
CA GLY A 46 -23.13 -1.42 -13.71
C GLY A 46 -22.79 -1.40 -12.20
N LYS A 47 -22.53 -2.57 -11.59
CA LYS A 47 -22.29 -2.69 -10.13
C LYS A 47 -20.81 -2.86 -9.81
N LEU A 48 -20.42 -2.39 -8.61
CA LEU A 48 -19.15 -2.71 -7.99
C LEU A 48 -19.31 -3.87 -7.01
N THR A 49 -18.40 -4.83 -7.05
CA THR A 49 -18.34 -5.95 -6.10
C THR A 49 -17.05 -5.84 -5.29
N SER A 50 -17.15 -5.70 -3.96
CA SER A 50 -15.98 -5.63 -3.05
C SER A 50 -15.86 -6.84 -2.11
N VAL A 51 -16.87 -7.72 -2.09
CA VAL A 51 -16.89 -8.94 -1.28
C VAL A 51 -16.90 -10.14 -2.21
N PHE A 52 -15.93 -11.03 -2.02
CA PHE A 52 -15.69 -12.18 -2.88
C PHE A 52 -15.76 -13.48 -2.09
N SER A 53 -16.03 -14.60 -2.77
CA SER A 53 -15.89 -15.92 -2.18
C SER A 53 -14.42 -16.23 -1.90
N THR A 54 -14.11 -16.89 -0.79
CA THR A 54 -12.74 -17.37 -0.51
C THR A 54 -12.29 -18.49 -1.45
N LYS A 55 -13.19 -19.03 -2.27
CA LYS A 55 -12.84 -19.98 -3.34
C LYS A 55 -12.43 -19.29 -4.64
N ASN A 56 -12.64 -17.98 -4.75
CA ASN A 56 -12.25 -17.22 -5.92
C ASN A 56 -10.78 -16.83 -5.80
N GLU A 57 -9.87 -17.68 -6.28
CA GLU A 57 -8.44 -17.38 -6.30
C GLU A 57 -8.07 -16.38 -7.42
N GLN A 58 -8.90 -16.28 -8.48
CA GLN A 58 -8.69 -15.32 -9.57
C GLN A 58 -8.63 -13.87 -9.09
N ILE A 59 -9.44 -13.51 -8.10
CA ILE A 59 -9.43 -12.15 -7.56
C ILE A 59 -8.08 -11.78 -6.91
N LEU A 60 -7.31 -12.76 -6.43
CA LEU A 60 -5.98 -12.53 -5.87
C LEU A 60 -4.97 -12.25 -6.99
N TRP A 61 -5.03 -13.01 -8.09
CA TRP A 61 -4.18 -12.75 -9.26
C TRP A 61 -4.48 -11.39 -9.90
N ASP A 62 -5.76 -11.02 -10.00
CA ASP A 62 -6.17 -9.72 -10.53
C ASP A 62 -5.65 -8.57 -9.64
N ALA A 63 -5.69 -8.73 -8.32
CA ALA A 63 -5.15 -7.76 -7.37
C ALA A 63 -3.61 -7.66 -7.46
N GLN A 64 -2.91 -8.77 -7.65
CA GLN A 64 -1.45 -8.76 -7.88
C GLN A 64 -1.10 -8.07 -9.20
N ALA A 65 -1.86 -8.30 -10.26
CA ALA A 65 -1.65 -7.63 -11.54
C ALA A 65 -1.84 -6.11 -11.41
N LEU A 66 -2.88 -5.67 -10.68
CA LEU A 66 -3.11 -4.25 -10.39
C LEU A 66 -1.96 -3.64 -9.58
N ALA A 67 -1.47 -4.35 -8.55
CA ALA A 67 -0.31 -3.90 -7.78
C ALA A 67 0.96 -3.81 -8.63
N ALA A 68 1.20 -4.77 -9.54
CA ALA A 68 2.33 -4.73 -10.46
C ALA A 68 2.25 -3.54 -11.42
N GLU A 69 1.07 -3.21 -11.93
CA GLU A 69 0.85 -2.01 -12.76
C GLU A 69 1.10 -0.72 -11.96
N ALA A 70 0.54 -0.63 -10.74
CA ALA A 70 0.76 0.52 -9.86
C ALA A 70 2.24 0.70 -9.52
N ARG A 71 2.96 -0.41 -9.29
CA ARG A 71 4.41 -0.39 -9.04
C ARG A 71 5.19 0.10 -10.25
N ALA A 72 4.83 -0.36 -11.45
CA ALA A 72 5.46 0.10 -12.69
C ALA A 72 5.27 1.60 -12.93
N GLN A 73 4.18 2.17 -12.40
CA GLN A 73 3.88 3.60 -12.42
C GLN A 73 4.42 4.37 -11.20
N TRP A 74 5.24 3.74 -10.35
CA TRP A 74 5.77 4.33 -9.10
C TRP A 74 4.68 4.89 -8.18
N ARG A 75 3.48 4.29 -8.18
CA ARG A 75 2.37 4.67 -7.29
C ARG A 75 2.49 4.00 -5.92
N PHE A 76 3.62 4.22 -5.25
CA PHE A 76 3.86 3.79 -3.87
C PHE A 76 4.89 4.70 -3.20
N THR A 77 4.84 4.77 -1.88
CA THR A 77 5.75 5.51 -1.02
C THR A 77 6.68 4.52 -0.32
N ASP A 78 7.94 4.45 -0.74
CA ASP A 78 8.94 3.64 -0.04
C ASP A 78 9.41 4.37 1.22
N THR A 79 8.71 4.18 2.32
CA THR A 79 9.05 4.81 3.61
C THR A 79 10.43 4.38 4.17
N ALA A 80 11.05 3.33 3.61
CA ALA A 80 12.39 2.91 4.02
C ALA A 80 13.50 3.67 3.29
N SER A 81 13.29 4.06 2.02
CA SER A 81 14.36 4.61 1.17
C SER A 81 14.06 5.96 0.51
N PHE A 82 12.86 6.51 0.69
CA PHE A 82 12.51 7.83 0.16
C PHE A 82 13.46 8.93 0.65
N THR A 83 13.77 9.86 -0.26
CA THR A 83 14.62 11.00 0.07
C THR A 83 13.75 12.13 0.60
N LEU A 84 14.12 12.63 1.77
CA LEU A 84 13.49 13.73 2.46
C LEU A 84 14.45 14.92 2.50
N ILE A 85 13.89 16.14 2.54
CA ILE A 85 14.63 17.33 2.92
C ILE A 85 13.97 17.98 4.13
N CYS A 86 14.76 18.31 5.14
CA CYS A 86 14.30 19.15 6.24
C CYS A 86 14.17 20.60 5.76
N ARG A 87 12.97 21.19 5.81
CA ARG A 87 12.75 22.57 5.33
C ARG A 87 13.38 23.63 6.23
N GLN A 88 13.67 23.28 7.49
CA GLN A 88 14.26 24.19 8.47
C GLN A 88 15.78 24.33 8.33
N CYS A 89 16.49 23.25 7.98
CA CYS A 89 17.96 23.26 7.87
C CYS A 89 18.52 22.74 6.55
N GLN A 90 17.64 22.38 5.60
CA GLN A 90 17.99 21.93 4.24
C GLN A 90 18.86 20.66 4.20
N VAL A 91 18.91 19.89 5.28
CA VAL A 91 19.64 18.61 5.33
C VAL A 91 18.84 17.55 4.58
N PRO A 92 19.44 16.84 3.61
CA PRO A 92 18.84 15.67 2.98
C PRO A 92 18.90 14.48 3.94
N LEU A 93 17.82 13.70 3.97
CA LEU A 93 17.60 12.58 4.87
C LEU A 93 17.09 11.40 4.03
N VAL A 94 17.44 10.18 4.42
CA VAL A 94 17.01 8.96 3.69
C VAL A 94 16.16 8.12 4.62
N GLY A 95 14.91 7.91 4.23
CA GLY A 95 13.94 7.10 4.95
C GLY A 95 13.38 7.76 6.23
N GLN A 96 12.32 7.16 6.74
CA GLN A 96 11.61 7.65 7.92
C GLN A 96 12.50 7.65 9.17
N ALA A 97 13.36 6.64 9.33
CA ALA A 97 14.22 6.50 10.51
C ALA A 97 15.18 7.69 10.66
N ALA A 98 15.81 8.14 9.56
CA ALA A 98 16.69 9.30 9.57
C ALA A 98 15.92 10.58 9.91
N ALA A 99 14.72 10.76 9.35
CA ALA A 99 13.89 11.93 9.65
C ALA A 99 13.40 11.97 11.09
N GLN A 100 13.01 10.82 11.67
CA GLN A 100 12.65 10.72 13.07
C GLN A 100 13.83 11.03 14.00
N GLN A 101 15.02 10.52 13.68
CA GLN A 101 16.22 10.80 14.46
C GLN A 101 16.58 12.29 14.38
N HIS A 102 16.57 12.86 13.18
CA HIS A 102 16.80 14.29 12.95
C HIS A 102 15.82 15.16 13.75
N ALA A 103 14.53 14.83 13.73
CA ALA A 103 13.52 15.54 14.51
C ALA A 103 13.80 15.50 16.02
N LYS A 104 14.27 14.36 16.54
CA LYS A 104 14.64 14.23 17.96
C LYS A 104 15.86 15.06 18.33
N ASP A 105 16.86 15.10 17.45
CA ASP A 105 18.13 15.75 17.73
C ASP A 105 18.07 17.28 17.56
N THR A 106 17.28 17.76 16.59
CA THR A 106 17.21 19.20 16.25
C THR A 106 15.90 19.87 16.62
N GLY A 107 14.85 19.10 16.94
CA GLY A 107 13.49 19.62 17.12
C GLY A 107 12.81 20.03 15.81
N HIS A 108 13.38 19.68 14.65
CA HIS A 108 12.78 20.01 13.35
C HIS A 108 11.65 19.05 12.98
N THR A 109 10.55 19.58 12.45
CA THR A 109 9.33 18.81 12.13
C THR A 109 8.85 19.00 10.69
N GLU A 110 9.44 19.93 9.95
CA GLU A 110 9.07 20.17 8.55
C GLU A 110 9.93 19.35 7.59
N PHE A 111 9.38 18.23 7.12
CA PHE A 111 10.01 17.36 6.13
C PHE A 111 9.22 17.36 4.83
N SER A 112 9.91 17.33 3.69
CA SER A 112 9.29 17.14 2.38
C SER A 112 10.00 16.06 1.61
N GLU A 113 9.23 15.22 0.94
CA GLU A 113 9.77 14.22 0.03
C GLU A 113 10.30 14.86 -1.25
N ILE A 114 11.42 14.34 -1.73
CA ILE A 114 12.01 14.65 -3.02
C ILE A 114 11.84 13.40 -3.89
N PRO A 115 10.99 13.46 -4.94
CA PRO A 115 10.85 12.35 -5.89
C PRO A 115 12.20 12.02 -6.55
N PRO A 116 12.44 10.76 -6.91
CA PRO A 116 13.64 10.33 -7.64
C PRO A 116 13.76 10.95 -9.04
#